data_AF-A0A0C4DZ75-F1
#
_entry.id   AF-A0A0C4DZ75-F1
#
_cell.length_a   1.000
_cell.length_b   1.000
_cell.length_c   1.000
_cell.angle_alpha   90.00
_cell.angle_beta   90.00
_cell.angle_gamma   90.00
#
_symmetry.space_group_name_H-M   'P 1'
#
loop_
_entity.id
_entity.type
_entity.pdbx_description
1 polymer ?
#
loop_
_entity_poly.entity_id
_entity_poly.type
_entity_poly.pdbx_seq_one_letter_code
_entity_poly.pdbx_strand_id
1 'polypeptide(L)'
;MATILVLALAMPASETSGRPRPGVRKRWVRIAAVSGYYFLVSGAMAVQLVEMVRLTQAQLGVSMIPFSVVGALLAVASVAAGERLPTRRATAGSAAAVFWAAGAVITGAKVAALRRFIGDEEGSTGPLARQGTIYPVADQMVDNAALAGVYAALVAVELVLGLVVLPSVSKIEGAPGTAHIELADK
;
A
#
# COMPACT_ATOMS: atom_id res chain seq x y z
N MET A 1 1.09 -3.73 -23.12
CA MET A 1 0.18 -2.56 -23.05
C MET A 1 -1.29 -2.99 -23.19
N ALA A 2 -1.78 -3.85 -22.30
CA ALA A 2 -3.16 -4.37 -22.37
C ALA A 2 -4.04 -3.97 -21.17
N THR A 3 -3.47 -3.36 -20.14
CA THR A 3 -4.15 -3.04 -18.89
C THR A 3 -4.81 -1.65 -18.87
N ILE A 4 -4.35 -0.71 -19.70
CA ILE A 4 -4.94 0.64 -19.79
C ILE A 4 -6.22 0.64 -20.63
N LEU A 5 -6.35 -0.28 -21.59
CA LEU A 5 -7.54 -0.38 -22.44
C LEU A 5 -8.79 -0.88 -21.70
N VAL A 6 -8.61 -1.64 -20.61
CA VAL A 6 -9.72 -2.16 -19.80
C VAL A 6 -10.34 -1.09 -18.90
N LEU A 7 -9.58 -0.05 -18.52
CA LEU A 7 -10.09 1.05 -17.70
C LEU A 7 -10.89 2.09 -18.50
N ALA A 8 -10.64 2.21 -19.81
CA ALA A 8 -11.32 3.18 -20.68
C ALA A 8 -12.61 2.64 -21.34
N LEU A 9 -12.75 1.32 -21.47
CA LEU A 9 -13.94 0.68 -22.08
C LEU A 9 -15.12 0.45 -21.11
N ALA A 10 -14.95 0.74 -19.81
CA ALA A 10 -16.00 0.56 -18.80
C ALA A 10 -16.69 1.88 -18.38
N MET A 11 -16.52 2.96 -19.13
CA MET A 11 -17.35 4.15 -19.00
C MET A 11 -18.59 4.01 -19.91
N PRO A 12 -19.78 3.63 -19.40
CA PRO A 12 -20.98 4.02 -20.10
C PRO A 12 -21.08 5.53 -19.96
N ALA A 13 -20.94 6.24 -21.07
CA ALA A 13 -21.56 7.54 -21.24
C ALA A 13 -23.06 7.34 -21.00
N SER A 14 -23.47 7.42 -19.74
CA SER A 14 -24.87 7.40 -19.34
C SER A 14 -25.15 8.78 -18.76
N GLU A 15 -25.56 9.67 -19.67
CA GLU A 15 -26.50 10.71 -19.34
C GLU A 15 -27.71 10.05 -18.66
N THR A 16 -27.68 9.99 -17.34
CA THR A 16 -28.85 9.64 -16.56
C THR A 16 -29.02 10.72 -15.50
N SER A 17 -29.91 11.65 -15.83
CA SER A 17 -30.49 12.63 -14.92
C SER A 17 -31.21 11.91 -13.78
N GLY A 18 -30.47 11.58 -12.73
CA GLY A 18 -31.01 11.00 -11.50
C GLY A 18 -30.02 11.20 -10.39
N ARG A 19 -30.41 11.94 -9.34
CA ARG A 19 -29.55 12.17 -8.17
C ARG A 19 -28.97 10.83 -7.70
N PRO A 20 -27.63 10.67 -7.64
CA PRO A 20 -27.02 9.40 -7.26
C PRO A 20 -27.47 9.03 -5.84
N ARG A 21 -28.06 7.83 -5.70
CA ARG A 21 -28.47 7.28 -4.41
C ARG A 21 -27.27 7.31 -3.43
N PRO A 22 -27.42 7.80 -2.19
CA PRO A 22 -26.31 8.09 -1.27
C PRO A 22 -25.43 6.88 -0.85
N GLY A 23 -25.74 5.65 -1.28
CA GLY A 23 -24.91 4.45 -1.06
C GLY A 23 -24.09 3.99 -2.26
N VAL A 24 -24.42 4.39 -3.48
CA VAL A 24 -23.78 3.87 -4.71
C VAL A 24 -22.34 4.36 -4.82
N ARG A 25 -22.11 5.65 -4.54
CA ARG A 25 -20.77 6.26 -4.59
C ARG A 25 -19.80 5.61 -3.59
N LYS A 26 -20.23 5.36 -2.34
CA LYS A 26 -19.41 4.68 -1.32
C LYS A 26 -19.03 3.26 -1.74
N ARG A 27 -19.96 2.53 -2.37
CA ARG A 27 -19.70 1.18 -2.89
C ARG A 27 -18.65 1.19 -4.00
N TRP A 28 -18.73 2.11 -4.96
CA TRP A 28 -17.74 2.24 -6.03
C TRP A 28 -16.36 2.64 -5.52
N VAL A 29 -16.29 3.61 -4.60
CA VAL A 29 -15.03 4.00 -3.96
C VAL A 29 -14.41 2.81 -3.22
N ARG A 30 -15.22 2.02 -2.50
CA ARG A 30 -14.75 0.80 -1.83
C ARG A 30 -14.19 -0.21 -2.83
N ILE A 31 -14.93 -0.51 -3.91
CA ILE A 31 -14.48 -1.47 -4.93
C ILE A 31 -13.16 -0.98 -5.55
N ALA A 32 -13.09 0.28 -5.97
CA ALA A 32 -11.89 0.86 -6.55
C ALA A 32 -10.69 0.82 -5.59
N ALA A 33 -10.91 1.17 -4.31
CA ALA A 33 -9.86 1.16 -3.30
C ALA A 33 -9.35 -0.26 -3.01
N VAL A 34 -10.25 -1.25 -2.90
CA VAL A 34 -9.88 -2.66 -2.69
C VAL A 34 -9.16 -3.22 -3.91
N SER A 35 -9.66 -2.99 -5.12
CA SER A 35 -8.99 -3.42 -6.35
C SER A 35 -7.61 -2.77 -6.51
N GLY A 36 -7.52 -1.46 -6.26
CA GLY A 36 -6.26 -0.72 -6.28
C GLY A 36 -5.27 -1.25 -5.26
N TYR A 37 -5.72 -1.56 -4.04
CA TYR A 37 -4.90 -2.15 -2.99
C TYR A 37 -4.22 -3.44 -3.45
N TYR A 38 -5.01 -4.44 -3.88
CA TYR A 38 -4.47 -5.73 -4.29
C TYR A 38 -3.59 -5.61 -5.54
N PHE A 39 -3.95 -4.75 -6.48
CA PHE A 39 -3.12 -4.48 -7.66
C PHE A 39 -1.74 -3.91 -7.27
N LEU A 40 -1.71 -2.90 -6.39
CA LEU A 40 -0.48 -2.27 -5.92
C LEU A 40 0.39 -3.24 -5.12
N VAL A 41 -0.21 -4.07 -4.26
CA VAL A 41 0.48 -5.14 -3.54
C VAL A 41 1.15 -6.10 -4.51
N SER A 42 0.40 -6.59 -5.51
CA SER A 42 0.97 -7.51 -6.52
C SER A 42 2.11 -6.85 -7.30
N GLY A 43 1.97 -5.58 -7.66
CA GLY A 43 3.04 -4.80 -8.29
C GLY A 43 4.28 -4.67 -7.40
N ALA A 44 4.11 -4.33 -6.13
CA ALA A 44 5.20 -4.23 -5.16
C ALA A 44 5.95 -5.58 -5.00
N MET A 45 5.22 -6.70 -4.98
CA MET A 45 5.80 -8.04 -4.94
C MET A 45 6.57 -8.36 -6.21
N ALA A 46 6.00 -8.07 -7.37
CA ALA A 46 6.67 -8.31 -8.65
C ALA A 46 8.00 -7.55 -8.75
N VAL A 47 8.02 -6.25 -8.38
CA VAL A 47 9.24 -5.43 -8.39
C VAL A 47 10.29 -5.99 -7.43
N GLN A 48 9.89 -6.39 -6.21
CA GLN A 48 10.81 -6.99 -5.24
C GLN A 48 11.41 -8.32 -5.71
N LEU A 49 10.62 -9.18 -6.35
CA LEU A 49 11.11 -10.43 -6.91
C LEU A 49 12.07 -10.20 -8.08
N VAL A 50 11.77 -9.23 -8.95
CA VAL A 50 12.69 -8.84 -10.04
C VAL A 50 13.99 -8.27 -9.47
N GLU A 51 13.93 -7.38 -8.47
CA GLU A 51 15.13 -6.86 -7.81
C GLU A 51 15.95 -7.98 -7.17
N MET A 52 15.28 -8.95 -6.51
CA MET A 52 15.94 -10.14 -5.94
C MET A 52 16.68 -10.97 -7.00
N VAL A 53 16.04 -11.23 -8.14
CA VAL A 53 16.68 -11.96 -9.25
C VAL A 53 17.87 -11.17 -9.82
N ARG A 54 17.72 -9.85 -10.01
CA ARG A 54 18.80 -8.99 -10.53
C ARG A 54 19.98 -8.91 -9.56
N LEU A 55 19.72 -8.81 -8.27
CA LEU A 55 20.76 -8.78 -7.23
C LEU A 55 21.49 -10.12 -7.12
N THR A 56 20.77 -11.24 -7.15
CA THR A 56 21.41 -12.57 -7.12
C THR A 56 22.28 -12.81 -8.34
N GLN A 57 21.82 -12.44 -9.54
CA GLN A 57 22.60 -12.52 -10.77
C GLN A 57 23.84 -11.62 -10.75
N ALA A 58 23.75 -10.45 -10.12
CA ALA A 58 24.87 -9.54 -9.92
C ALA A 58 25.81 -9.96 -8.76
N GLN A 59 25.55 -11.10 -8.10
CA GLN A 59 26.25 -11.55 -6.88
C GLN A 59 26.26 -10.50 -5.75
N LEU A 60 25.16 -9.76 -5.64
CA LEU A 60 24.95 -8.75 -4.61
C LEU A 60 24.05 -9.29 -3.50
N GLY A 61 24.20 -8.73 -2.30
CA GLY A 61 23.40 -9.10 -1.14
C GLY A 61 21.91 -8.80 -1.34
N VAL A 62 21.06 -9.77 -1.01
CA VAL A 62 19.58 -9.69 -1.12
C VAL A 62 18.93 -9.37 0.24
N SER A 63 19.73 -9.15 1.29
CA SER A 63 19.38 -9.47 2.69
C SER A 63 18.00 -9.00 3.16
N MET A 64 17.55 -7.78 2.84
CA MET A 64 16.28 -7.23 3.33
C MET A 64 15.05 -7.57 2.48
N ILE A 65 15.22 -7.93 1.20
CA ILE A 65 14.09 -8.14 0.28
C ILE A 65 13.22 -9.36 0.66
N PRO A 66 13.77 -10.52 1.08
CA PRO A 66 12.94 -11.65 1.52
C PRO A 66 12.03 -11.28 2.69
N PHE A 67 12.52 -10.46 3.63
CA PHE A 67 11.74 -10.00 4.77
C PHE A 67 10.61 -9.06 4.35
N SER A 68 10.83 -8.16 3.39
CA SER A 68 9.77 -7.30 2.88
C SER A 68 8.71 -8.08 2.10
N VAL A 69 9.10 -9.13 1.37
CA VAL A 69 8.16 -10.05 0.71
C VAL A 69 7.28 -10.78 1.74
N VAL A 70 7.90 -11.37 2.77
CA VAL A 70 7.14 -12.06 3.84
C VAL A 70 6.25 -11.09 4.60
N GLY A 71 6.75 -9.90 4.95
CA GLY A 71 5.97 -8.87 5.63
C GLY A 71 4.76 -8.41 4.81
N ALA A 72 4.91 -8.25 3.50
CA ALA A 72 3.80 -7.89 2.61
C ALA A 72 2.74 -9.01 2.56
N LEU A 73 3.15 -10.27 2.47
CA LEU A 73 2.23 -11.40 2.52
C LEU A 73 1.44 -11.42 3.85
N LEU A 74 2.11 -11.20 4.97
CA LEU A 74 1.47 -11.13 6.29
C LEU A 74 0.52 -9.94 6.42
N ALA A 75 0.89 -8.76 5.92
CA ALA A 75 0.02 -7.59 5.92
C ALA A 75 -1.27 -7.85 5.13
N VAL A 76 -1.14 -8.40 3.93
CA VAL A 76 -2.27 -8.72 3.04
C VAL A 76 -3.16 -9.81 3.63
N ALA A 77 -2.55 -10.88 4.16
CA ALA A 77 -3.29 -11.96 4.81
C ALA A 77 -4.05 -11.47 6.04
N SER A 78 -3.44 -10.57 6.83
CA SER A 78 -4.08 -9.97 8.02
C SER A 78 -5.27 -9.10 7.65
N VAL A 79 -5.12 -8.27 6.60
CA VAL A 79 -6.19 -7.42 6.08
C VAL A 79 -7.35 -8.24 5.53
N ALA A 80 -7.05 -9.28 4.74
CA ALA A 80 -8.05 -10.20 4.20
C ALA A 80 -8.78 -10.99 5.31
N ALA A 81 -8.07 -11.47 6.33
CA ALA A 81 -8.66 -12.18 7.46
C ALA A 81 -9.51 -11.28 8.38
N GLY A 82 -9.23 -9.96 8.38
CA GLY A 82 -9.92 -8.97 9.18
C GLY A 82 -11.30 -8.56 8.66
N GLU A 83 -11.65 -8.84 7.39
CA GLU A 83 -12.84 -8.28 6.72
C GLU A 83 -14.18 -8.55 7.43
N ARG A 84 -14.27 -9.63 8.22
CA ARG A 84 -15.52 -10.05 8.89
C ARG A 84 -15.78 -9.32 10.22
N LEU A 85 -14.76 -8.70 10.82
CA LEU A 85 -14.85 -8.05 12.13
C LEU A 85 -14.28 -6.62 12.05
N PRO A 86 -15.10 -5.57 12.23
CA PRO A 86 -14.67 -4.18 12.02
C PRO A 86 -13.43 -3.78 12.83
N THR A 87 -13.37 -4.18 14.11
CA THR A 87 -12.21 -3.92 14.99
C THR A 87 -10.95 -4.61 14.51
N ARG A 88 -11.05 -5.86 14.05
CA ARG A 88 -9.92 -6.63 13.49
C ARG A 88 -9.46 -6.08 12.15
N ARG A 89 -10.39 -5.61 11.30
CA ARG A 89 -10.04 -4.93 10.04
C ARG A 89 -9.31 -3.60 10.31
N ALA A 90 -9.73 -2.87 11.33
CA ALA A 90 -9.09 -1.61 11.73
C ALA A 90 -7.66 -1.84 12.21
N THR A 91 -7.45 -2.77 13.14
CA THR A 91 -6.10 -3.08 13.64
C THR A 91 -5.20 -3.63 12.54
N ALA A 92 -5.70 -4.56 11.71
CA ALA A 92 -4.94 -5.10 10.58
C ALA A 92 -4.62 -4.01 9.53
N GLY A 93 -5.56 -3.11 9.24
CA GLY A 93 -5.35 -1.99 8.32
C GLY A 93 -4.31 -1.00 8.83
N SER A 94 -4.36 -0.64 10.12
CA SER A 94 -3.35 0.22 10.73
C SER A 94 -1.97 -0.43 10.73
N ALA A 95 -1.87 -1.72 11.06
CA ALA A 95 -0.61 -2.45 10.99
C ALA A 95 -0.05 -2.52 9.56
N ALA A 96 -0.91 -2.77 8.57
CA ALA A 96 -0.53 -2.74 7.16
C ALA A 96 -0.07 -1.34 6.73
N ALA A 97 -0.77 -0.27 7.12
CA ALA A 97 -0.37 1.10 6.83
C ALA A 97 1.02 1.43 7.41
N VAL A 98 1.31 1.01 8.65
CA VAL A 98 2.63 1.16 9.27
C VAL A 98 3.69 0.38 8.48
N PHE A 99 3.39 -0.85 8.08
CA PHE A 99 4.29 -1.67 7.26
C PHE A 99 4.61 -1.01 5.92
N TRP A 100 3.60 -0.54 5.19
CA TRP A 100 3.79 0.17 3.91
C TRP A 100 4.56 1.48 4.10
N ALA A 101 4.27 2.24 5.16
CA ALA A 101 4.99 3.49 5.46
C ALA A 101 6.47 3.22 5.75
N ALA A 102 6.78 2.22 6.58
CA ALA A 102 8.15 1.80 6.84
C ALA A 102 8.84 1.33 5.55
N GLY A 103 8.13 0.57 4.70
CA GLY A 103 8.62 0.16 3.39
C GLY A 103 8.98 1.35 2.51
N ALA A 104 8.13 2.38 2.44
CA ALA A 104 8.38 3.60 1.67
C ALA A 104 9.64 4.33 2.17
N VAL A 105 9.77 4.49 3.50
CA VAL A 105 10.91 5.17 4.12
C VAL A 105 12.22 4.41 3.87
N ILE A 106 12.24 3.10 4.13
CA ILE A 106 13.44 2.27 3.96
C ILE A 106 13.86 2.24 2.49
N THR A 107 12.90 2.10 1.57
CA THR A 107 13.20 2.08 0.13
C THR A 107 13.66 3.46 -0.35
N GLY A 108 13.08 4.54 0.15
CA GLY A 108 13.56 5.90 -0.09
C GLY A 108 15.00 6.11 0.41
N ALA A 109 15.32 5.58 1.59
CA ALA A 109 16.69 5.61 2.12
C ALA A 109 17.67 4.80 1.25
N LYS A 110 17.25 3.66 0.68
CA LYS A 110 18.04 2.92 -0.33
C LYS A 110 18.37 3.81 -1.53
N VAL A 111 17.37 4.51 -2.08
CA VAL A 111 17.57 5.43 -3.22
C VAL A 111 18.55 6.55 -2.86
N ALA A 112 18.38 7.17 -1.69
CA ALA A 112 19.28 8.21 -1.21
C ALA A 112 20.72 7.72 -1.01
N ALA A 113 20.89 6.49 -0.52
CA ALA A 113 22.20 5.86 -0.39
C ALA A 113 22.84 5.57 -1.75
N LEU A 114 22.07 5.09 -2.73
CA LEU A 114 22.57 4.75 -4.07
C LEU A 114 23.04 5.98 -4.86
N ARG A 115 22.48 7.18 -4.62
CA ARG A 115 22.93 8.43 -5.25
C ARG A 115 24.43 8.68 -5.07
N ARG A 116 24.98 8.29 -3.92
CA ARG A 116 26.41 8.43 -3.61
C ARG A 116 27.32 7.66 -4.57
N PHE A 117 26.80 6.67 -5.28
CA PHE A 117 27.57 5.86 -6.23
C PHE A 117 27.52 6.37 -7.66
N ILE A 118 26.58 7.28 -7.99
CA ILE A 118 26.45 7.83 -9.36
C ILE A 118 27.44 8.97 -9.60
N GLY A 119 27.92 9.65 -8.56
CA GLY A 119 28.81 10.81 -8.64
C GLY A 119 28.02 12.12 -8.76
N ASP A 120 28.58 13.21 -8.21
CA ASP A 120 27.94 14.55 -8.19
C ASP A 120 28.39 15.46 -9.35
N GLU A 121 29.38 15.03 -10.14
CA GLU A 121 29.98 15.88 -11.19
C GLU A 121 29.56 15.45 -12.60
N GLU A 122 29.25 16.48 -13.40
CA GLU A 122 28.89 16.50 -14.81
C GLU A 122 29.82 15.58 -15.65
N GLY A 123 29.39 14.33 -15.84
CA GLY A 123 30.04 13.37 -16.74
C GLY A 123 30.96 12.33 -16.09
N SER A 124 31.23 12.38 -14.78
CA SER A 124 32.06 11.37 -14.10
C SER A 124 31.21 10.36 -13.34
N THR A 125 30.89 9.24 -14.00
CA THR A 125 30.29 8.09 -13.31
C THR A 125 31.28 7.50 -12.33
N GLY A 126 30.94 7.51 -11.04
CA GLY A 126 31.77 6.89 -10.02
C GLY A 126 32.08 5.42 -10.34
N PRO A 127 33.26 4.88 -9.96
CA PRO A 127 33.63 3.49 -10.23
C PRO A 127 32.65 2.47 -9.63
N LEU A 128 31.83 2.90 -8.65
CA LEU A 128 30.80 2.10 -8.00
C LEU A 128 29.41 2.19 -8.67
N ALA A 129 29.25 2.98 -9.75
CA ALA A 129 27.98 3.13 -10.48
C ALA A 129 27.57 1.86 -11.25
N ARG A 130 28.50 0.93 -11.47
CA ARG A 130 28.27 -0.36 -12.16
C ARG A 130 27.65 -0.20 -13.57
N GLN A 131 28.10 0.79 -14.33
CA GLN A 131 27.55 1.18 -15.65
C GLN A 131 27.67 0.13 -16.77
N GLY A 132 28.28 -1.04 -16.52
CA GLY A 132 28.42 -2.14 -17.49
C GLY A 132 27.98 -3.50 -16.96
N THR A 133 27.23 -3.55 -15.85
CA THR A 133 26.75 -4.82 -15.28
C THR A 133 25.29 -5.09 -15.66
N ILE A 134 24.81 -6.30 -15.36
CA ILE A 134 23.41 -6.70 -15.55
C ILE A 134 22.45 -5.89 -14.66
N TYR A 135 22.97 -5.19 -13.64
CA TYR A 135 22.16 -4.33 -12.77
C TYR A 135 22.89 -3.03 -12.37
N PRO A 136 22.89 -2.03 -13.28
CA PRO A 136 23.47 -0.71 -13.03
C PRO A 136 22.80 -0.03 -11.84
N VAL A 137 23.55 0.85 -11.15
CA VAL A 137 23.00 1.60 -10.00
C VAL A 137 21.84 2.51 -10.41
N ALA A 138 21.87 3.06 -11.63
CA ALA A 138 20.78 3.88 -12.16
C ALA A 138 19.46 3.10 -12.25
N ASP A 139 19.49 1.88 -12.82
CA ASP A 139 18.32 1.00 -12.88
C ASP A 139 17.83 0.62 -11.49
N GLN A 140 18.76 0.28 -10.60
CA GLN A 140 18.42 -0.04 -9.21
C GLN A 140 17.78 1.15 -8.49
N MET A 141 18.19 2.38 -8.78
CA MET A 141 17.57 3.58 -8.22
C MET A 141 16.15 3.79 -8.74
N VAL A 142 15.92 3.59 -10.04
CA VAL A 142 14.59 3.73 -10.64
C VAL A 142 13.63 2.67 -10.07
N ASP A 143 14.07 1.41 -9.99
CA ASP A 143 13.28 0.31 -9.44
C ASP A 143 12.90 0.59 -7.97
N ASN A 144 13.87 1.03 -7.15
CA ASN A 144 13.62 1.38 -5.75
C ASN A 144 12.75 2.65 -5.60
N ALA A 145 12.94 3.66 -6.44
CA ALA A 145 12.11 4.87 -6.40
C ALA A 145 10.65 4.55 -6.74
N ALA A 146 10.42 3.72 -7.76
CA ALA A 146 9.10 3.23 -8.12
C ALA A 146 8.48 2.43 -6.96
N LEU A 147 9.23 1.52 -6.34
CA LEU A 147 8.76 0.73 -5.20
C LEU A 147 8.40 1.61 -3.98
N ALA A 148 9.21 2.63 -3.68
CA ALA A 148 8.91 3.60 -2.63
C ALA A 148 7.58 4.35 -2.91
N GLY A 149 7.36 4.74 -4.17
CA GLY A 149 6.10 5.34 -4.62
C GLY A 149 4.90 4.41 -4.47
N VAL A 150 5.05 3.12 -4.82
CA VAL A 150 3.99 2.11 -4.63
C VAL A 150 3.66 1.93 -3.16
N TYR A 151 4.65 1.88 -2.27
CA TYR A 151 4.42 1.82 -0.83
C TYR A 151 3.69 3.05 -0.30
N ALA A 152 4.06 4.26 -0.74
CA ALA A 152 3.34 5.48 -0.37
C ALA A 152 1.89 5.46 -0.86
N ALA A 153 1.64 4.96 -2.08
CA ALA A 153 0.30 4.79 -2.62
C ALA A 153 -0.53 3.77 -1.78
N LEU A 154 0.10 2.68 -1.31
CA LEU A 154 -0.55 1.72 -0.43
C LEU A 154 -0.96 2.33 0.92
N VAL A 155 -0.13 3.21 1.50
CA VAL A 155 -0.52 3.98 2.70
C VAL A 155 -1.75 4.83 2.42
N ALA A 156 -1.78 5.56 1.31
CA ALA A 156 -2.92 6.39 0.93
C ALA A 156 -4.19 5.55 0.75
N VAL A 157 -4.08 4.37 0.13
CA VAL A 157 -5.21 3.45 -0.04
C VAL A 157 -5.70 2.88 1.30
N GLU A 158 -4.82 2.51 2.23
CA GLU A 158 -5.25 2.07 3.58
C GLU A 158 -5.93 3.20 4.36
N LEU A 159 -5.49 4.46 4.20
CA LEU A 159 -6.17 5.61 4.79
C LEU A 159 -7.58 5.79 4.20
N VAL A 160 -7.72 5.69 2.87
CA VAL A 160 -9.03 5.75 2.21
C VAL A 160 -9.93 4.60 2.68
N LEU A 161 -9.40 3.38 2.76
CA LEU A 161 -10.14 2.23 3.28
C LEU A 161 -10.53 2.42 4.74
N GLY A 162 -9.63 2.94 5.59
CA GLY A 162 -9.92 3.25 6.99
C GLY A 162 -11.03 4.27 7.16
N LEU A 163 -11.00 5.37 6.40
CA LEU A 163 -11.98 6.46 6.49
C LEU A 163 -13.33 6.15 5.83
N VAL A 164 -13.33 5.34 4.76
CA VAL A 164 -14.55 5.05 3.97
C VAL A 164 -15.25 3.76 4.42
N VAL A 165 -14.50 2.77 4.93
CA VAL A 165 -15.01 1.41 5.18
C VAL A 165 -15.29 1.15 6.67
N LEU A 166 -14.55 1.75 7.60
CA LEU A 166 -14.84 1.60 9.02
C LEU A 166 -15.89 2.64 9.43
N PRO A 167 -17.10 2.24 9.86
CA PRO A 167 -18.00 3.18 10.50
C PRO A 167 -17.29 3.69 11.75
N SER A 168 -17.23 5.01 11.88
CA SER A 168 -16.79 5.70 13.10
C SER A 168 -17.48 5.06 14.31
N VAL A 169 -16.72 4.36 15.15
CA VAL A 169 -17.14 3.98 16.50
C VAL A 169 -17.16 5.26 17.32
N SER A 170 -18.15 6.11 17.07
CA SER A 170 -18.41 7.32 17.87
C SER A 170 -19.89 7.63 17.83
N LYS A 171 -20.67 6.75 18.43
CA LYS A 171 -21.79 7.13 19.29
C LYS A 171 -21.68 6.28 20.54
N ILE A 172 -20.91 6.77 21.51
CA ILE A 172 -21.19 6.42 22.90
C ILE A 172 -22.47 7.19 23.23
N GLU A 173 -23.61 6.63 22.84
CA GLU A 173 -24.91 7.01 23.43
C GLU A 173 -24.96 6.36 24.81
N GLY A 174 -24.79 7.15 25.87
CA GLY A 174 -25.11 6.69 27.23
C GLY A 174 -24.02 6.88 28.30
N ALA A 175 -23.58 8.12 28.52
CA ALA A 175 -23.32 8.60 29.88
C ALA A 175 -24.03 9.95 29.98
N PRO A 176 -25.13 10.03 30.77
CA PRO A 176 -24.99 10.31 32.20
C PRO A 176 -25.92 9.45 33.08
N GLY A 177 -25.56 9.35 34.36
CA GLY A 177 -26.18 8.46 35.33
C GLY A 177 -27.66 8.72 35.63
N THR A 178 -28.37 7.63 35.90
CA THR A 178 -29.40 7.43 36.94
C THR A 178 -29.97 6.02 36.70
N ALA A 179 -29.34 4.99 37.27
CA ALA A 179 -30.03 3.72 37.46
C ALA A 179 -30.70 3.81 38.84
N HIS A 180 -31.99 4.16 38.82
CA HIS A 180 -32.86 3.94 39.96
C HIS A 180 -32.80 2.45 40.31
N ILE A 181 -32.34 2.14 41.53
CA ILE A 181 -32.51 0.82 42.13
C ILE A 181 -33.99 0.74 42.51
N GLU A 182 -34.80 0.10 41.66
CA GLU A 182 -36.13 -0.32 42.04
C GLU A 182 -35.97 -1.64 42.81
N LEU A 183 -35.97 -1.52 44.14
CA LEU A 183 -36.13 -2.65 45.06
C LEU A 183 -37.52 -3.25 44.80
N ALA A 184 -37.55 -4.40 44.13
CA ALA A 184 -38.75 -5.21 44.06
C ALA A 184 -39.01 -5.80 45.45
N ASP A 185 -39.96 -5.20 46.15
CA ASP A 185 -40.66 -5.78 47.29
C ASP A 185 -41.75 -6.71 46.74
N LYS A 186 -41.57 -8.02 46.92
CA LYS A 186 -42.60 -9.06 47.12
C LYS A 186 -42.02 -10.48 47.10
#